data_AF-A0A7J8L5W7-F1
#
_entry.id   AF-A0A7J8L5W7-F1
#
_cell.length_a   1.000
_cell.length_b   1.000
_cell.length_c   1.000
_cell.angle_alpha   90.00
_cell.angle_beta   90.00
_cell.angle_gamma   90.00
#
_symmetry.space_group_name_H-M   'P 1'
#
loop_
_entity.id
_entity.type
_entity.pdbx_description
1 polymer ?
#
loop_
_entity_poly.entity_id
_entity_poly.type
_entity_poly.pdbx_seq_one_letter_code
_entity_poly.pdbx_strand_id
1 'polypeptide(L)'
;SGEKFEQKKPSIEVLPDECLFEIFRWLRGGRERSSCACVSKRWLILVSNICKYEIRDNNIIHALNPKDESTNKKGGIVSEVEHNDVDSDGYFTRNLEGKKATDGGLAAIAVGTASRGGLGKLFIRGSNSWNRVTTVGLRAISRGCPSLRVLSLWNLSSIGDEGLCEIANGVTG
;
A
#
# COMPACT_ATOMS: atom_id res chain seq x y z
N SER A 1 -33.12 13.66 34.08
CA SER A 1 -32.35 12.49 33.62
C SER A 1 -31.95 12.69 32.18
N GLY A 2 -30.66 12.87 31.90
CA GLY A 2 -30.16 12.89 30.53
C GLY A 2 -29.96 11.45 30.05
N GLU A 3 -30.70 11.05 29.03
CA GLU A 3 -30.51 9.75 28.39
C GLU A 3 -29.12 9.70 27.76
N LYS A 4 -28.27 8.82 28.30
CA LYS A 4 -27.01 8.44 27.63
C LYS A 4 -27.40 7.64 26.40
N PHE A 5 -27.31 8.25 25.22
CA PHE A 5 -27.32 7.52 23.96
C PHE A 5 -26.08 6.64 23.90
N GLU A 6 -26.23 5.34 24.18
CA GLU A 6 -25.22 4.35 23.84
C GLU A 6 -25.10 4.32 22.30
N GLN A 7 -24.05 4.97 21.78
CA GLN A 7 -23.67 4.81 20.38
C GLN A 7 -23.27 3.34 20.16
N LYS A 8 -24.19 2.55 19.61
CA LYS A 8 -23.86 1.23 19.05
C LYS A 8 -22.78 1.44 18.00
N LYS A 9 -21.57 0.97 18.28
CA LYS A 9 -20.49 0.92 17.29
C LYS A 9 -21.03 0.19 16.06
N PRO A 10 -20.88 0.75 14.85
CA PRO A 10 -21.35 0.07 13.65
C PRO A 10 -20.66 -1.31 13.56
N SER A 11 -21.40 -2.34 13.16
CA SER A 11 -20.96 -3.73 13.21
C SER A 11 -19.62 -3.98 12.50
N ILE A 12 -19.26 -3.14 11.52
CA ILE A 12 -18.02 -3.22 10.77
C ILE A 12 -16.77 -2.90 11.62
N GLU A 13 -16.90 -2.06 12.66
CA GLU A 13 -15.79 -1.69 13.55
C GLU A 13 -15.46 -2.80 14.56
N VAL A 14 -16.35 -3.79 14.69
CA VAL A 14 -16.19 -4.95 15.60
C VAL A 14 -15.55 -6.14 14.88
N LEU A 15 -15.54 -6.14 13.54
CA LEU A 15 -14.90 -7.22 12.78
C LEU A 15 -13.41 -7.33 13.13
N PRO A 16 -12.84 -8.54 13.22
CA PRO A 16 -11.39 -8.76 13.30
C PRO A 16 -10.64 -8.29 12.05
N ASP A 17 -9.33 -8.08 12.19
CA ASP A 17 -8.46 -7.60 11.10
C ASP A 17 -8.41 -8.60 9.93
N GLU A 18 -8.47 -9.90 10.23
CA GLU A 18 -8.43 -10.98 9.24
C GLU A 18 -9.68 -10.97 8.35
N CYS A 19 -10.85 -10.66 8.94
CA CYS A 19 -12.09 -10.54 8.20
C CYS A 19 -12.07 -9.31 7.27
N LEU A 20 -11.58 -8.17 7.77
CA LEU A 20 -11.42 -6.96 6.96
C LEU A 20 -10.39 -7.16 5.85
N PHE A 21 -9.29 -7.85 6.14
CA PHE A 21 -8.28 -8.22 5.15
C PHE A 21 -8.89 -9.02 4.00
N GLU A 22 -9.67 -10.07 4.30
CA GLU A 22 -10.33 -10.85 3.26
C GLU A 22 -11.31 -10.01 2.43
N ILE A 23 -12.05 -9.08 3.05
CA ILE A 23 -12.92 -8.14 2.32
C ILE A 23 -12.09 -7.24 1.39
N PHE A 24 -11.01 -6.65 1.88
CA PHE A 24 -10.19 -5.70 1.11
C PHE A 24 -9.46 -6.35 -0.05
N ARG A 25 -9.16 -7.66 0.00
CA ARG A 25 -8.56 -8.40 -1.12
C ARG A 25 -9.47 -8.49 -2.35
N TRP A 26 -10.77 -8.26 -2.20
CA TRP A 26 -11.71 -8.16 -3.33
C TRP A 26 -11.71 -6.78 -4.00
N LEU A 27 -11.07 -5.76 -3.40
CA LEU A 27 -11.01 -4.41 -3.94
C LEU A 27 -9.92 -4.30 -5.01
N ARG A 28 -10.29 -4.63 -6.26
CA ARG A 28 -9.37 -4.66 -7.40
C ARG A 28 -8.87 -3.27 -7.84
N GLY A 29 -9.76 -2.28 -7.76
CA GLY A 29 -9.46 -0.94 -8.23
C GLY A 29 -8.78 -0.10 -7.16
N GLY A 30 -7.81 0.71 -7.59
CA GLY A 30 -7.10 1.58 -6.66
C GLY A 30 -7.95 2.72 -6.13
N ARG A 31 -9.06 3.08 -6.81
CA ARG A 31 -10.01 4.09 -6.33
C ARG A 31 -10.73 3.57 -5.10
N GLU A 32 -11.25 2.35 -5.16
CA GLU A 32 -11.97 1.66 -4.10
C GLU A 32 -11.05 1.47 -2.89
N ARG A 33 -9.82 1.00 -3.12
CA ARG A 33 -8.80 0.90 -2.05
C ARG A 33 -8.50 2.24 -1.40
N SER A 34 -8.39 3.31 -2.19
CA SER A 34 -8.18 4.66 -1.66
C SER A 34 -9.37 5.12 -0.82
N SER A 35 -10.60 4.87 -1.29
CA SER A 35 -11.82 5.19 -0.55
C SER A 35 -11.88 4.43 0.79
N CYS A 36 -11.56 3.14 0.81
CA CYS A 36 -11.49 2.35 2.04
C CYS A 36 -10.41 2.86 3.00
N ALA A 37 -9.23 3.22 2.48
CA ALA A 37 -8.14 3.77 3.28
C ALA A 37 -8.50 5.10 3.97
N CYS A 38 -9.46 5.87 3.42
CA CYS A 38 -9.94 7.11 4.03
C CYS A 38 -10.93 6.92 5.19
N VAL A 39 -11.43 5.70 5.42
CA VAL A 39 -12.44 5.42 6.46
C VAL A 39 -11.86 5.55 7.87
N SER A 40 -10.71 4.93 8.13
CA SER A 40 -10.04 4.99 9.43
C SER A 40 -8.56 4.64 9.33
N LYS A 41 -7.79 4.92 10.40
CA LYS A 41 -6.38 4.51 10.49
C LYS A 41 -6.22 2.99 10.38
N ARG A 42 -7.14 2.24 10.99
CA ARG A 42 -7.16 0.78 10.95
C ARG A 42 -7.31 0.27 9.52
N TRP A 43 -8.26 0.83 8.78
CA TRP A 43 -8.51 0.46 7.38
C TRP A 43 -7.35 0.84 6.47
N LEU A 44 -6.76 2.03 6.67
CA LEU A 44 -5.56 2.45 5.96
C LEU A 44 -4.41 1.44 6.12
N ILE A 45 -4.13 1.02 7.35
CA ILE A 45 -3.06 0.06 7.65
C ILE A 45 -3.35 -1.31 7.03
N LEU A 46 -4.58 -1.80 7.12
CA LEU A 46 -4.94 -3.10 6.54
C LEU A 46 -4.85 -3.07 5.01
N VAL A 47 -5.42 -2.05 4.37
CA VAL A 47 -5.41 -1.92 2.91
C VAL A 47 -3.99 -1.70 2.37
N SER A 48 -3.12 -0.99 3.09
CA SER A 48 -1.74 -0.75 2.66
C SER A 48 -0.85 -1.99 2.76
N ASN A 49 -1.24 -2.97 3.59
CA ASN A 49 -0.50 -4.21 3.76
C ASN A 49 -0.87 -5.30 2.75
N ILE A 50 -1.86 -5.05 1.87
CA ILE A 50 -2.24 -5.99 0.81
C ILE A 50 -1.36 -5.76 -0.41
N CYS A 51 -0.56 -6.76 -0.75
CA CYS A 51 0.25 -6.77 -1.96
C CYS A 51 -0.58 -7.08 -3.21
N LYS A 52 -0.09 -6.66 -4.38
CA LYS A 52 -0.72 -6.89 -5.69
C LYS A 52 -1.06 -8.37 -5.95
N TYR A 53 -0.21 -9.30 -5.54
CA TYR A 53 -0.43 -10.74 -5.74
C TYR A 53 -1.50 -11.33 -4.81
N GLU A 54 -1.89 -10.62 -3.74
CA GLU A 54 -2.91 -11.10 -2.81
C GLU A 54 -4.32 -10.72 -3.26
N ILE A 55 -4.45 -9.76 -4.18
CA ILE A 55 -5.74 -9.32 -4.73
C ILE A 55 -6.37 -10.47 -5.49
N ARG A 56 -7.61 -10.81 -5.16
CA ARG A 56 -8.30 -11.95 -5.81
C ARG A 56 -8.64 -11.62 -7.26
N ASP A 57 -8.32 -12.55 -8.15
CA ASP A 57 -8.82 -12.59 -9.52
C ASP A 57 -10.14 -13.35 -9.63
N ASN A 58 -11.14 -12.71 -10.25
CA ASN A 58 -12.46 -13.29 -10.49
C ASN A 58 -12.44 -14.54 -11.42
N ASN A 59 -11.27 -14.93 -11.92
CA ASN A 59 -11.11 -16.11 -12.78
C ASN A 59 -11.52 -17.43 -12.09
N ILE A 60 -11.63 -17.47 -10.77
CA ILE A 60 -12.13 -18.66 -10.06
C ILE A 60 -13.63 -18.87 -10.31
N ILE A 61 -14.42 -17.81 -10.52
CA ILE A 61 -15.85 -17.94 -10.82
C ILE A 61 -16.07 -18.38 -12.29
N HIS A 62 -15.19 -18.00 -13.20
CA HIS A 62 -15.27 -18.41 -14.61
C HIS A 62 -14.82 -19.85 -14.86
N ALA A 63 -14.00 -20.44 -13.99
CA ALA A 63 -13.52 -21.82 -14.13
C ALA A 63 -14.60 -22.89 -13.86
N LEU A 64 -15.73 -22.53 -13.25
CA LEU A 64 -16.86 -23.43 -13.00
C LEU A 64 -17.97 -23.34 -14.06
N ASN A 65 -17.84 -22.45 -15.05
CA ASN A 65 -18.78 -22.32 -16.17
C ASN A 65 -18.01 -22.38 -17.51
N PRO A 66 -17.78 -23.58 -18.08
CA PRO A 66 -17.21 -23.70 -19.40
C PRO A 66 -18.30 -23.46 -20.45
N LYS A 67 -18.69 -22.19 -20.68
CA LYS A 67 -19.39 -21.78 -21.92
C LYS A 67 -18.95 -20.38 -22.38
N ASP A 68 -18.31 -20.44 -23.54
CA ASP A 68 -18.08 -19.42 -24.57
C ASP A 68 -17.01 -18.32 -24.41
N GLU A 69 -16.26 -18.26 -25.50
CA GLU A 69 -15.10 -17.45 -25.84
C GLU A 69 -15.42 -15.97 -26.11
N SER A 70 -14.34 -15.19 -26.15
CA SER A 70 -14.18 -13.84 -26.71
C SER A 70 -14.63 -12.71 -25.75
N THR A 71 -13.76 -11.81 -25.27
CA THR A 71 -12.83 -10.98 -26.03
C THR A 71 -11.78 -10.30 -25.12
N ASN A 72 -10.59 -10.10 -25.69
CA ASN A 72 -9.51 -9.19 -25.28
C ASN A 72 -8.77 -9.37 -23.95
N LYS A 73 -7.78 -10.27 -23.98
CA LYS A 73 -6.51 -10.10 -23.26
C LYS A 73 -5.76 -8.89 -23.83
N LYS A 74 -5.47 -7.89 -23.00
CA LYS A 74 -4.22 -7.11 -23.11
C LYS A 74 -3.53 -7.15 -21.75
N GLY A 75 -2.83 -8.27 -21.54
CA GLY A 75 -1.69 -8.34 -20.64
C GLY A 75 -0.42 -8.09 -21.44
N GLY A 76 0.58 -7.53 -20.77
CA GLY A 76 1.96 -7.34 -21.20
C GLY A 76 2.55 -6.33 -20.23
N ILE A 77 3.27 -6.73 -19.17
CA ILE A 77 4.62 -7.34 -19.21
C ILE A 77 5.43 -6.76 -20.35
N VAL A 78 6.15 -5.68 -20.03
CA VAL A 78 7.41 -5.34 -20.66
C VAL A 78 8.36 -5.04 -19.52
N SER A 79 9.17 -6.04 -19.18
CA SER A 79 10.42 -5.89 -18.45
C SER A 79 11.50 -5.65 -19.50
N GLU A 80 11.92 -4.41 -19.68
CA GLU A 80 13.13 -4.10 -20.41
C GLU A 80 14.02 -3.26 -19.49
N VAL A 81 15.20 -3.81 -19.25
CA VAL A 81 16.26 -3.19 -18.46
C VAL A 81 17.00 -2.26 -19.41
N GLU A 82 16.71 -0.96 -19.33
CA GLU A 82 17.58 0.06 -19.91
C GLU A 82 18.05 1.00 -18.79
N HIS A 83 19.34 0.94 -18.52
CA HIS A 83 20.06 1.88 -17.69
C HIS A 83 20.37 3.11 -18.56
N ASN A 84 19.55 4.15 -18.45
CA ASN A 84 19.87 5.49 -18.94
C ASN A 84 19.21 6.53 -18.02
N ASP A 85 20.03 7.26 -17.27
CA ASP A 85 19.63 8.39 -16.43
C ASP A 85 19.28 9.61 -17.30
N VAL A 86 18.00 9.85 -17.61
CA VAL A 86 17.40 11.22 -17.72
C VAL A 86 15.87 11.15 -17.48
N ASP A 87 15.47 11.53 -16.27
CA ASP A 87 14.20 12.14 -15.83
C ASP A 87 12.88 11.89 -16.60
N SER A 88 12.29 10.72 -16.37
CA SER A 88 10.94 10.54 -15.78
C SER A 88 10.43 9.18 -16.24
N ASP A 89 10.70 8.17 -15.43
CA ASP A 89 10.27 6.80 -15.64
C ASP A 89 8.74 6.61 -15.53
N GLY A 90 7.97 7.71 -15.45
CA GLY A 90 6.52 7.71 -15.22
C GLY A 90 6.12 7.46 -13.77
N TYR A 91 7.08 7.21 -12.88
CA TYR A 91 6.83 6.92 -11.47
C TYR A 91 6.84 8.17 -10.62
N PHE A 92 6.10 8.12 -9.51
CA PHE A 92 6.07 9.21 -8.57
C PHE A 92 7.35 9.32 -7.74
N THR A 93 7.69 10.57 -7.43
CA THR A 93 8.59 10.91 -6.33
C THR A 93 7.76 11.42 -5.14
N ARG A 94 8.11 10.99 -3.92
CA ARG A 94 7.47 11.47 -2.68
C ARG A 94 8.52 11.79 -1.62
N ASN A 95 8.19 12.78 -0.79
CA ASN A 95 8.99 13.20 0.36
C ASN A 95 8.12 13.29 1.61
N LEU A 96 8.56 12.71 2.72
CA LEU A 96 7.95 12.85 4.04
C LEU A 96 8.97 13.39 5.03
N GLU A 97 8.66 14.53 5.64
CA GLU A 97 9.56 15.18 6.61
C GLU A 97 8.84 15.53 7.92
N GLY A 98 9.60 15.48 9.02
CA GLY A 98 9.15 15.90 10.34
C GLY A 98 7.86 15.21 10.77
N LYS A 99 6.83 15.98 11.16
CA LYS A 99 5.56 15.42 11.64
C LYS A 99 4.79 14.58 10.60
N LYS A 100 5.10 14.74 9.32
CA LYS A 100 4.48 13.96 8.22
C LYS A 100 5.13 12.60 8.04
N ALA A 101 6.38 12.44 8.47
CA ALA A 101 7.10 11.16 8.47
C ALA A 101 6.50 10.24 9.54
N THR A 102 5.47 9.49 9.15
CA THR A 102 4.74 8.55 9.99
C THR A 102 4.40 7.30 9.19
N ASP A 103 4.20 6.17 9.87
CA ASP A 103 3.71 4.94 9.23
C ASP A 103 2.40 5.16 8.46
N GLY A 104 1.50 5.99 8.98
CA GLY A 104 0.27 6.37 8.28
C GLY A 104 0.53 7.15 6.99
N GLY A 105 1.53 8.04 6.98
CA GLY A 105 1.96 8.75 5.78
C GLY A 105 2.52 7.79 4.71
N LEU A 106 3.32 6.82 5.14
CA LEU A 106 3.87 5.78 4.26
C LEU A 106 2.77 4.86 3.71
N ALA A 107 1.84 4.43 4.56
CA ALA A 107 0.67 3.66 4.15
C ALA A 107 -0.18 4.42 3.12
N ALA A 108 -0.39 5.73 3.30
CA ALA A 108 -1.13 6.56 2.36
C ALA A 108 -0.42 6.67 1.01
N ILE A 109 0.91 6.79 1.00
CA ILE A 109 1.71 6.76 -0.23
C ILE A 109 1.56 5.40 -0.93
N ALA A 110 1.67 4.29 -0.20
CA ALA A 110 1.54 2.94 -0.75
C ALA A 110 0.19 2.75 -1.47
N VAL A 111 -0.92 3.08 -0.80
CA VAL A 111 -2.26 2.96 -1.38
C VAL A 111 -2.47 3.95 -2.54
N GLY A 112 -2.04 5.20 -2.36
CA GLY A 112 -2.29 6.27 -3.32
C GLY A 112 -1.51 6.17 -4.62
N THR A 113 -0.39 5.44 -4.64
CA THR A 113 0.47 5.29 -5.82
C THR A 113 0.26 3.99 -6.58
N ALA A 114 -0.22 2.93 -5.92
CA ALA A 114 -0.38 1.58 -6.48
C ALA A 114 -1.18 1.49 -7.79
N SER A 115 -2.08 2.44 -8.06
CA SER A 115 -2.93 2.47 -9.27
C SER A 115 -2.68 3.66 -10.20
N ARG A 116 -1.67 4.49 -9.89
CA ARG A 116 -1.43 5.77 -10.58
C ARG A 116 -0.04 5.85 -11.22
N GLY A 117 0.56 4.72 -11.54
CA GLY A 117 1.91 4.65 -12.12
C GLY A 117 2.99 4.21 -11.12
N GLY A 118 2.68 4.09 -9.82
CA GLY A 118 3.62 3.58 -8.82
C GLY A 118 4.58 4.65 -8.27
N LEU A 119 5.47 4.22 -7.37
CA LEU A 119 6.43 5.08 -6.67
C LEU A 119 7.84 4.64 -7.03
N GLY A 120 8.64 5.55 -7.61
CA GLY A 120 10.00 5.29 -8.06
C GLY A 120 11.05 5.83 -7.08
N LYS A 121 10.74 6.95 -6.40
CA LYS A 121 11.66 7.60 -5.46
C LYS A 121 10.94 7.99 -4.17
N LEU A 122 11.52 7.66 -3.03
CA LEU A 122 11.00 7.99 -1.70
C LEU A 122 12.11 8.57 -0.81
N PHE A 123 11.85 9.77 -0.31
CA PHE A 123 12.71 10.45 0.65
C PHE A 123 11.97 10.55 1.99
N ILE A 124 12.62 10.10 3.07
CA ILE A 124 12.06 10.14 4.42
C ILE A 124 13.07 10.82 5.34
N ARG A 125 12.66 11.95 5.92
CA ARG A 125 13.46 12.69 6.89
C ARG A 125 12.71 12.77 8.22
N GLY A 126 13.15 11.99 9.19
CA GLY A 126 12.67 12.11 10.57
C GLY A 126 13.17 13.37 11.26
N SER A 127 12.77 13.53 12.51
CA SER A 127 13.28 14.56 13.40
C SER A 127 13.55 13.98 14.77
N ASN A 128 14.46 14.58 15.53
CA ASN A 128 14.82 14.11 16.88
C ASN A 128 13.60 14.03 17.82
N SER A 129 12.59 14.84 17.56
CA SER A 129 11.32 14.91 18.30
C SER A 129 10.19 14.06 17.72
N TRP A 130 10.36 13.46 16.54
CA TRP A 130 9.29 12.75 15.83
C TRP A 130 9.84 11.58 14.99
N ASN A 131 9.99 10.43 15.65
CA ASN A 131 10.42 9.17 15.04
C ASN A 131 9.23 8.21 14.97
N ARG A 132 8.27 8.50 14.10
CA ARG A 132 7.03 7.73 13.95
C ARG A 132 6.99 6.86 12.70
N VAL A 133 8.14 6.71 12.04
CA VAL A 133 8.34 5.71 10.98
C VAL A 133 8.98 4.50 11.62
N THR A 134 8.31 3.37 11.50
CA THR A 134 8.72 2.06 12.02
C THR A 134 8.80 1.05 10.88
N THR A 135 9.15 -0.19 11.21
CA THR A 135 9.13 -1.32 10.27
C THR A 135 7.76 -1.50 9.61
N VAL A 136 6.65 -1.16 10.30
CA VAL A 136 5.29 -1.24 9.76
C VAL A 136 5.10 -0.32 8.55
N GLY A 137 5.59 0.93 8.63
CA GLY A 137 5.50 1.88 7.52
C GLY A 137 6.36 1.46 6.33
N LEU A 138 7.56 0.95 6.59
CA LEU A 138 8.44 0.43 5.54
C LEU A 138 7.84 -0.80 4.84
N ARG A 139 7.27 -1.74 5.61
CA ARG A 139 6.54 -2.89 5.08
C ARG A 139 5.39 -2.46 4.16
N ALA A 140 4.62 -1.44 4.53
CA ALA A 140 3.55 -0.91 3.67
C ALA A 140 4.08 -0.40 2.31
N ILE A 141 5.23 0.29 2.30
CA ILE A 141 5.88 0.70 1.05
C ILE A 141 6.33 -0.51 0.25
N SER A 142 7.01 -1.47 0.88
CA SER A 142 7.52 -2.67 0.21
C SER A 142 6.42 -3.45 -0.52
N ARG A 143 5.21 -3.53 0.08
CA ARG A 143 4.07 -4.26 -0.48
C ARG A 143 3.27 -3.47 -1.51
N GLY A 144 3.22 -2.15 -1.38
CA GLY A 144 2.43 -1.28 -2.25
C GLY A 144 3.21 -0.68 -3.43
N CYS A 145 4.53 -0.62 -3.33
CA CYS A 145 5.40 0.13 -4.25
C CYS A 145 6.56 -0.74 -4.77
N PRO A 146 6.28 -1.80 -5.57
CA PRO A 146 7.32 -2.68 -6.08
C PRO A 146 8.31 -2.00 -7.04
N SER A 147 7.94 -0.84 -7.60
CA SER A 147 8.78 -0.09 -8.55
C SER A 147 9.72 0.92 -7.89
N LEU A 148 9.86 0.89 -6.55
CA LEU A 148 10.73 1.82 -5.82
C LEU A 148 12.21 1.52 -6.15
N ARG A 149 12.92 2.51 -6.69
CA ARG A 149 14.33 2.40 -7.08
C ARG A 149 15.26 3.22 -6.19
N VAL A 150 14.76 4.35 -5.68
CA VAL A 150 15.54 5.27 -4.85
C VAL A 150 14.87 5.41 -3.49
N LEU A 151 15.57 5.03 -2.43
CA LEU A 151 15.14 5.23 -1.06
C LEU A 151 16.22 6.00 -0.29
N SER A 152 15.82 7.08 0.39
CA SER A 152 16.68 7.87 1.26
C SER A 152 16.06 7.99 2.64
N LEU A 153 16.78 7.53 3.66
CA LEU A 153 16.33 7.48 5.05
C LEU A 153 17.25 8.32 5.93
N TRP A 154 16.72 9.39 6.52
CA TRP A 154 17.50 10.35 7.29
C TRP A 154 16.87 10.52 8.67
N ASN A 155 17.70 10.38 9.71
CA ASN A 155 17.30 10.63 11.10
C ASN A 155 16.06 9.82 11.55
N LEU A 156 16.10 8.50 11.32
CA LEU A 156 15.04 7.56 11.70
C LEU A 156 15.56 6.54 12.72
N SER A 157 15.55 6.90 14.00
CA SER A 157 16.14 6.04 15.04
C SER A 157 15.33 4.77 15.36
N SER A 158 14.09 4.68 14.89
CA SER A 158 13.20 3.53 15.10
C SER A 158 13.29 2.47 14.01
N ILE A 159 14.13 2.68 13.00
CA ILE A 159 14.36 1.72 11.91
C ILE A 159 15.67 0.97 12.17
N GLY A 160 15.57 -0.36 12.29
CA GLY A 160 16.70 -1.28 12.31
C GLY A 160 16.72 -2.19 11.07
N ASP A 161 17.57 -3.20 11.11
CA ASP A 161 17.83 -4.12 9.98
C ASP A 161 16.56 -4.81 9.47
N GLU A 162 15.65 -5.20 10.37
CA GLU A 162 14.35 -5.78 9.99
C GLU A 162 13.60 -4.89 9.00
N GLY A 163 13.57 -3.57 9.24
CA GLY A 163 12.89 -2.63 8.35
C GLY A 163 13.55 -2.49 6.99
N LEU A 164 14.89 -2.59 6.95
CA LEU A 164 15.65 -2.56 5.70
C LEU A 164 15.46 -3.86 4.90
N CYS A 165 15.43 -5.01 5.57
CA CYS A 165 15.12 -6.29 4.96
C CYS A 165 13.71 -6.32 4.36
N GLU A 166 12.71 -5.78 5.06
CA GLU A 166 11.34 -5.66 4.53
C GLU A 166 11.29 -4.87 3.22
N ILE A 167 11.96 -3.72 3.17
CA ILE A 167 12.07 -2.95 1.92
C ILE A 167 12.75 -3.76 0.83
N ALA A 168 13.92 -4.34 1.14
CA ALA A 168 14.70 -5.09 0.16
C ALA A 168 13.88 -6.23 -0.46
N ASN A 169 13.15 -6.98 0.36
CA ASN A 169 12.34 -8.11 -0.11
C ASN A 169 11.15 -7.70 -0.99
N GLY A 170 10.56 -6.53 -0.76
CA GLY A 170 9.39 -6.08 -1.52
C GLY A 170 9.70 -5.37 -2.84
N VAL A 171 10.91 -4.83 -3.00
CA VAL A 171 11.32 -4.11 -4.23
C VAL A 171 12.06 -4.99 -5.24
N THR A 172 12.43 -6.22 -4.88
CA THR A 172 13.15 -7.17 -5.75
C THR A 172 12.24 -8.05 -6.62
N GLY A 173 11.01 -7.62 -6.89
CA GLY A 173 9.99 -8.40 -7.62
C GLY A 173 9.74 -7.95 -9.05
#